data_AF-A0A453J1C7-F1
#
_entry.id   AF-A0A453J1C7-F1
#
_cell.length_a   1.000
_cell.length_b   1.000
_cell.length_c   1.000
_cell.angle_alpha   90.00
_cell.angle_beta   90.00
_cell.angle_gamma   90.00
#
_symmetry.space_group_name_H-M   'P 1'
#
loop_
_entity.id
_entity.type
_entity.pdbx_description
1 polymer ?
#
loop_
_entity_poly.entity_id
_entity_poly.type
_entity_poly.pdbx_seq_one_letter_code
_entity_poly.pdbx_strand_id
1 'polypeptide(L)'
;MVQVETFAQFGVVFLLFALGLEFSLPKLRVVGPVAVLGGVLQIALFMFLCGLTAALCGAKLSEGVFVGTFLSMSSTAVVSKFLVEKGSTNALHGQVTIGTLILQDCAVGLLFALIPVLGGSSGIFGGMMSMG
;
A
#
# COMPACT_ATOMS: atom_id res chain seq x y z
N MET A 1 16.20 24.85 -5.46
CA MET A 1 15.13 23.83 -5.45
C MET A 1 15.29 22.76 -4.37
N VAL A 2 16.51 22.46 -3.89
CA VAL A 2 16.76 21.40 -2.86
C VAL A 2 16.14 21.69 -1.48
N GLN A 3 15.99 22.96 -1.08
CA GLN A 3 15.60 23.31 0.29
C GLN A 3 14.11 23.03 0.61
N VAL A 4 13.22 23.07 -0.38
CA VAL A 4 11.79 22.80 -0.18
C VAL A 4 11.54 21.29 -0.05
N GLU A 5 12.31 20.49 -0.78
CA GLU A 5 12.18 19.02 -0.80
C GLU A 5 12.59 18.39 0.54
N THR A 6 13.67 18.90 1.15
CA THR A 6 14.11 18.43 2.48
C THR A 6 13.08 18.79 3.56
N PHE A 7 12.52 20.01 3.53
CA PHE A 7 11.47 20.42 4.47
C PHE A 7 10.17 19.60 4.27
N ALA A 8 9.82 19.27 3.03
CA ALA A 8 8.69 18.41 2.72
C ALA A 8 8.88 16.98 3.25
N GLN A 9 10.08 16.40 3.10
CA GLN A 9 10.41 15.10 3.68
C GLN A 9 10.28 15.08 5.20
N PHE A 10 10.82 16.10 5.89
CA PHE A 10 10.65 16.21 7.34
C PHE A 10 9.17 16.35 7.75
N GLY A 11 8.40 17.15 7.01
CA GLY A 11 6.95 17.29 7.23
C GLY A 11 6.19 15.95 7.11
N VAL A 12 6.54 15.14 6.11
CA VAL A 12 5.96 13.79 5.92
C VAL A 12 6.35 12.85 7.06
N VAL A 13 7.61 12.87 7.51
CA VAL A 13 8.07 12.05 8.64
C VAL A 13 7.34 12.41 9.93
N PHE A 14 7.20 13.71 10.24
CA PHE A 14 6.43 14.16 11.41
C PHE A 14 4.94 13.83 11.30
N LEU A 15 4.36 13.92 10.10
CA LEU A 15 2.96 13.55 9.87
C LEU A 15 2.73 12.05 10.08
N LEU A 16 3.59 11.18 9.54
CA LEU A 16 3.54 9.74 9.76
C LEU A 16 3.80 9.37 11.23
N PHE A 17 4.67 10.11 11.92
CA PHE A 17 4.94 9.92 13.35
C PHE A 17 3.75 10.32 14.24
N ALA A 18 3.15 11.50 14.00
CA ALA A 18 1.96 11.95 14.72
C ALA A 18 0.78 11.00 14.48
N LEU A 19 0.61 10.55 13.23
CA LEU A 19 -0.38 9.54 12.85
C LEU A 19 -0.11 8.23 13.62
N GLY A 20 1.14 7.80 13.76
CA GLY A 20 1.52 6.65 14.59
C GLY A 20 1.20 6.80 16.08
N LEU A 21 1.34 8.00 16.66
CA LEU A 21 1.00 8.28 18.07
C LEU A 21 -0.50 8.35 18.36
N GLU A 22 -1.29 8.76 17.37
CA GLU A 22 -2.76 8.79 17.46
C GLU A 22 -3.36 7.37 17.52
N PHE A 23 -2.61 6.34 17.09
CA PHE A 23 -3.07 4.96 17.07
C PHE A 23 -2.63 4.12 18.28
N SER A 24 -3.64 3.58 18.97
CA SER A 24 -3.46 2.60 20.03
C SER A 24 -3.22 1.19 19.43
N LEU A 25 -1.97 0.73 19.44
CA LEU A 25 -1.53 -0.64 19.08
C LEU A 25 -2.46 -1.78 19.59
N PRO A 26 -3.01 -1.74 20.82
CA PRO A 26 -3.97 -2.73 21.32
C PRO A 26 -5.25 -2.82 20.48
N LYS A 27 -5.76 -1.69 19.99
CA LYS A 27 -7.00 -1.64 19.22
C LYS A 27 -6.81 -2.22 17.83
N LEU A 28 -5.64 -1.96 17.21
CA LEU A 28 -5.26 -2.55 15.92
C LEU A 28 -5.20 -4.08 15.97
N ARG A 29 -4.78 -4.68 17.09
CA ARG A 29 -4.72 -6.15 17.23
C ARG A 29 -6.08 -6.83 17.19
N VAL A 30 -7.13 -6.18 17.69
CA VAL A 30 -8.48 -6.77 17.78
C VAL A 30 -9.16 -6.78 16.41
N VAL A 31 -9.01 -5.71 15.63
CA VAL A 31 -9.56 -5.59 14.27
C VAL A 31 -8.61 -6.06 13.16
N GLY A 32 -7.34 -6.29 13.49
CA GLY A 32 -6.27 -6.65 12.56
C GLY A 32 -6.62 -7.81 11.62
N PRO A 33 -7.15 -8.95 12.10
CA PRO A 33 -7.48 -10.08 11.23
C PRO A 33 -8.53 -9.73 10.17
N VAL A 34 -9.56 -8.97 10.54
CA VAL A 34 -10.64 -8.55 9.63
C VAL A 34 -10.11 -7.53 8.61
N ALA A 35 -9.27 -6.60 9.06
CA ALA A 35 -8.62 -5.61 8.19
C ALA A 35 -7.66 -6.26 7.19
N VAL A 36 -6.86 -7.25 7.62
CA VAL A 36 -5.99 -8.03 6.74
C VAL A 36 -6.82 -8.76 5.70
N LEU A 37 -7.83 -9.52 6.13
CA LEU A 37 -8.64 -10.31 5.21
C LEU A 37 -9.36 -9.44 4.19
N GLY A 38 -9.96 -8.33 4.65
CA GLY A 38 -10.65 -7.36 3.79
C GLY A 38 -9.70 -6.68 2.80
N GLY A 39 -8.52 -6.24 3.25
CA GLY A 39 -7.52 -5.60 2.40
C GLY A 39 -6.96 -6.53 1.34
N VAL A 40 -6.59 -7.75 1.72
CA VAL A 40 -6.08 -8.76 0.78
C VAL A 40 -7.15 -9.12 -0.24
N LEU A 41 -8.41 -9.30 0.20
CA LEU A 41 -9.52 -9.58 -0.71
C LEU A 41 -9.75 -8.43 -1.69
N GLN A 42 -9.70 -7.17 -1.22
CA GLN A 42 -9.83 -6.00 -2.07
C GLN A 42 -8.72 -5.93 -3.14
N ILE A 43 -7.46 -6.14 -2.73
CA ILE A 43 -6.32 -6.15 -3.66
C ILE A 43 -6.47 -7.27 -4.69
N ALA A 44 -6.85 -8.48 -4.25
CA ALA A 44 -7.06 -9.61 -5.14
C ALA A 44 -8.19 -9.36 -6.15
N LEU A 45 -9.30 -8.73 -5.72
CA LEU A 45 -10.42 -8.39 -6.61
C LEU A 45 -10.00 -7.39 -7.69
N PHE A 46 -9.30 -6.32 -7.32
CA PHE A 46 -8.80 -5.33 -8.28
C PHE A 46 -7.76 -5.93 -9.23
N MET A 47 -6.85 -6.77 -8.72
CA MET A 47 -5.89 -7.50 -9.52
C MET A 47 -6.58 -8.41 -10.55
N PHE A 48 -7.63 -9.13 -10.14
CA PHE A 48 -8.39 -10.01 -11.03
C PHE A 48 -9.18 -9.22 -12.08
N LEU A 49 -9.86 -8.15 -11.67
CA LEU A 49 -10.61 -7.27 -12.57
C LEU A 49 -9.70 -6.63 -13.62
N CYS A 50 -8.58 -6.03 -13.21
CA CYS A 50 -7.63 -5.42 -14.15
C CYS A 50 -6.85 -6.45 -14.99
N GLY A 51 -6.57 -7.64 -14.45
CA GLY A 51 -5.99 -8.74 -15.21
C GLY A 51 -6.94 -9.24 -16.30
N LEU A 52 -8.24 -9.37 -16.00
CA LEU A 52 -9.26 -9.78 -16.96
C LEU A 52 -9.46 -8.72 -18.04
N THR A 53 -9.51 -7.43 -17.70
CA THR A 53 -9.61 -6.36 -18.70
C THR A 53 -8.36 -6.28 -19.58
N ALA A 54 -7.17 -6.49 -19.02
CA ALA A 54 -5.93 -6.56 -19.81
C ALA A 54 -5.95 -7.73 -20.81
N ALA A 55 -6.44 -8.91 -20.39
CA ALA A 55 -6.58 -10.06 -21.26
C ALA A 55 -7.57 -9.81 -22.41
N LEU A 56 -8.69 -9.13 -22.14
CA LEU A 56 -9.68 -8.75 -23.15
C LEU A 56 -9.15 -7.70 -24.13
N CYS A 57 -8.27 -6.80 -23.69
CA CYS A 57 -7.62 -5.79 -24.54
C CYS A 57 -6.37 -6.30 -25.28
N GLY A 58 -5.98 -7.57 -25.10
CA GLY A 58 -4.78 -8.15 -25.73
C GLY A 58 -3.45 -7.66 -25.13
N ALA A 59 -3.48 -7.06 -23.94
CA ALA A 59 -2.29 -6.62 -23.22
C ALA A 59 -1.68 -7.78 -22.41
N LYS A 60 -0.43 -7.60 -21.94
CA LYS A 60 0.22 -8.60 -21.10
C LYS A 60 -0.47 -8.69 -19.74
N LEU A 61 -0.76 -9.91 -19.29
CA LEU A 61 -1.32 -10.18 -17.95
C LEU A 61 -0.47 -9.56 -16.83
N SER A 62 0.86 -9.51 -16.99
CA SER A 62 1.77 -8.88 -16.03
C SER A 62 1.50 -7.38 -15.84
N GLU A 63 1.14 -6.67 -16.92
CA GLU A 63 0.81 -5.25 -16.88
C GLU A 63 -0.56 -5.04 -16.22
N GLY A 64 -1.55 -5.87 -16.55
CA GLY A 64 -2.88 -5.82 -15.92
C GLY A 64 -2.87 -6.09 -14.41
N VAL A 65 -2.08 -7.07 -13.97
CA VAL A 65 -1.87 -7.38 -12.55
C VAL A 65 -1.17 -6.23 -11.82
N PHE A 66 -0.15 -5.64 -12.44
CA PHE A 66 0.57 -4.49 -11.89
C PHE A 66 -0.37 -3.30 -11.72
N VAL A 67 -1.12 -2.95 -12.77
CA VAL A 67 -2.09 -1.86 -12.75
C VAL A 67 -3.19 -2.11 -11.72
N GLY A 68 -3.75 -3.32 -11.64
CA GLY A 68 -4.77 -3.66 -10.66
C GLY A 68 -4.29 -3.55 -9.22
N THR A 69 -3.06 -3.99 -8.95
CA THR A 69 -2.48 -3.86 -7.61
C THR A 69 -2.26 -2.40 -7.25
N PHE A 70 -1.76 -1.60 -8.19
CA PHE A 70 -1.53 -0.16 -7.99
C PHE A 70 -2.86 0.61 -7.80
N LEU A 71 -3.89 0.28 -8.57
CA LEU A 71 -5.21 0.91 -8.53
C LEU A 71 -5.98 0.56 -7.24
N SER A 72 -5.69 -0.59 -6.64
CA SER A 72 -6.31 -1.00 -5.37
C SER A 72 -5.85 -0.17 -4.17
N MET A 73 -4.74 0.55 -4.27
CA MET A 73 -4.12 1.25 -3.15
C MET A 73 -4.88 2.54 -2.83
N SER A 74 -5.20 2.74 -1.54
CA SER A 74 -5.91 3.92 -1.08
C SER A 74 -4.95 4.94 -0.44
N SER A 75 -5.36 6.22 -0.39
CA SER A 75 -4.54 7.28 0.23
C SER A 75 -4.78 7.35 1.74
N THR A 76 -3.84 6.83 2.54
CA THR A 76 -3.90 6.76 4.01
C THR A 76 -4.17 8.11 4.66
N ALA A 77 -3.47 9.18 4.23
CA ALA A 77 -3.60 10.50 4.85
C ALA A 77 -5.00 11.11 4.66
N VAL A 78 -5.59 10.96 3.46
CA VAL A 78 -6.92 11.51 3.14
C VAL A 78 -8.02 10.75 3.87
N VAL A 79 -7.98 9.41 3.83
CA VAL A 79 -9.00 8.58 4.48
C VAL A 79 -8.92 8.68 5.99
N SER A 80 -7.72 8.73 6.57
CA SER A 80 -7.54 8.95 8.02
C SER A 80 -8.12 10.29 8.46
N LYS A 81 -7.86 11.38 7.71
CA LYS A 81 -8.42 12.70 7.99
C LYS A 81 -9.95 12.70 7.91
N PHE A 82 -10.52 12.08 6.88
CA PHE A 82 -11.96 11.94 6.73
C PHE A 82 -12.61 11.19 7.90
N LEU A 83 -11.95 10.15 8.40
CA LEU A 83 -12.45 9.34 9.51
C LEU A 83 -12.43 10.09 10.85
N VAL A 84 -11.41 10.92 11.05
CA VAL A 84 -11.28 11.84 12.20
C VAL A 84 -12.36 12.93 12.13
N GLU A 85 -12.59 13.55 10.97
CA GLU A 85 -13.67 14.53 10.78
C GLU A 85 -15.06 13.93 11.06
N LYS A 86 -15.28 12.67 10.69
CA LYS A 86 -16.53 11.95 10.98
C LYS A 86 -16.65 11.47 12.42
N GLY A 87 -15.66 11.70 13.29
CA GLY A 87 -15.61 11.19 14.67
C GLY A 87 -15.69 9.65 14.76
N SER A 88 -15.45 8.95 13.66
CA SER A 88 -15.68 7.50 13.52
C SER A 88 -14.40 6.67 13.71
N THR A 89 -13.29 7.31 14.10
CA THR A 89 -11.99 6.68 14.36
C THR A 89 -12.04 5.64 15.49
N ASN A 90 -12.97 5.79 16.44
CA ASN A 90 -13.19 4.80 17.51
C ASN A 90 -14.24 3.73 17.17
N ALA A 91 -14.99 3.88 16.07
CA ALA A 91 -15.96 2.89 15.66
C ALA A 91 -15.25 1.66 15.08
N LEU A 92 -15.87 0.47 15.23
CA LEU A 92 -15.31 -0.80 14.77
C LEU A 92 -14.94 -0.75 13.27
N HIS A 93 -15.82 -0.18 12.45
CA HIS A 93 -15.57 0.01 11.02
C HIS A 93 -14.38 0.93 10.74
N GLY A 94 -14.22 1.99 11.52
CA GLY A 94 -13.12 2.93 11.34
C GLY A 94 -11.75 2.31 11.64
N GLN A 95 -11.67 1.49 12.69
CA GLN A 95 -10.42 0.80 13.01
C GLN A 95 -10.06 -0.29 12.01
N VAL A 96 -11.07 -0.97 11.45
CA VAL A 96 -10.86 -1.89 10.33
C VAL A 96 -10.28 -1.12 9.14
N THR A 97 -10.91 -0.02 8.71
CA THR A 97 -10.43 0.79 7.58
C THR A 97 -8.98 1.26 7.76
N ILE A 98 -8.62 1.75 8.95
CA ILE A 98 -7.25 2.19 9.23
C ILE A 98 -6.27 1.01 9.26
N GLY A 99 -6.65 -0.13 9.84
CA GLY A 99 -5.83 -1.34 9.77
C GLY A 99 -5.57 -1.77 8.32
N THR A 100 -6.58 -1.66 7.45
CA THR A 100 -6.44 -1.98 6.03
C THR A 100 -5.51 -1.01 5.33
N LEU A 101 -5.60 0.30 5.62
CA LEU A 101 -4.75 1.34 5.05
C LEU A 101 -3.26 1.14 5.41
N ILE A 102 -2.97 0.79 6.68
CA ILE A 102 -1.59 0.52 7.14
C ILE A 102 -1.00 -0.69 6.38
N LEU A 103 -1.79 -1.74 6.17
CA LEU A 103 -1.34 -2.91 5.41
C LEU A 103 -1.13 -2.58 3.93
N GLN A 104 -1.99 -1.74 3.35
CA GLN A 104 -1.81 -1.26 1.99
C GLN A 104 -0.51 -0.47 1.84
N ASP A 105 -0.21 0.48 2.73
CA ASP A 105 1.06 1.24 2.70
C ASP A 105 2.29 0.31 2.77
N CYS A 106 2.25 -0.71 3.62
CA CYS A 106 3.32 -1.70 3.71
C CYS A 106 3.45 -2.52 2.42
N ALA A 107 2.32 -2.94 1.82
CA ALA A 107 2.29 -3.66 0.56
C ALA A 107 2.77 -2.81 -0.62
N VAL A 108 2.50 -1.50 -0.64
CA VAL A 108 3.04 -0.56 -1.63
C VAL A 108 4.56 -0.53 -1.57
N GLY A 109 5.13 -0.42 -0.37
CA GLY A 109 6.58 -0.45 -0.18
C GLY A 109 7.21 -1.74 -0.73
N LEU A 110 6.61 -2.90 -0.44
CA LEU A 110 7.04 -4.18 -1.01
C LEU A 110 6.90 -4.23 -2.53
N LEU A 111 5.79 -3.71 -3.08
CA LEU A 111 5.57 -3.66 -4.52
C LEU A 111 6.64 -2.81 -5.23
N PHE A 112 6.96 -1.62 -4.70
CA PHE A 112 8.05 -0.80 -5.24
C PHE A 112 9.41 -1.49 -5.17
N ALA A 113 9.69 -2.24 -4.09
CA ALA A 113 10.92 -3.03 -3.98
C ALA A 113 10.99 -4.17 -5.03
N LEU A 114 9.83 -4.69 -5.47
CA LEU A 114 9.74 -5.78 -6.46
C LEU A 114 9.72 -5.29 -7.93
N ILE A 115 9.44 -4.00 -8.19
CA ILE A 115 9.48 -3.42 -9.56
C ILE A 115 10.80 -3.70 -10.29
N PRO A 116 12.01 -3.50 -9.71
CA PRO A 116 13.25 -3.80 -10.41
C PRO A 116 13.43 -5.29 -10.76
N VAL A 117 12.81 -6.19 -9.98
CA VAL A 117 12.84 -7.64 -10.24
C VAL A 117 11.93 -8.01 -11.41
N LEU A 118 10.73 -7.41 -11.47
CA LEU A 118 9.76 -7.66 -12.54
C LEU A 118 10.14 -6.95 -13.85
N GLY A 119 10.75 -5.76 -13.78
CA GLY A 119 11.15 -4.96 -14.93
C GLY A 119 12.49 -5.35 -15.56
N GLY A 120 13.26 -6.23 -14.92
CA GLY A 120 14.65 -6.52 -15.32
C GLY A 120 15.06 -7.97 -15.10
N SER A 121 14.87 -8.80 -16.12
CA SER A 121 15.45 -10.15 -16.26
C SER A 121 16.98 -10.14 -16.47
N SER A 122 17.75 -9.31 -15.75
CA SER A 122 19.21 -9.27 -15.94
C SER A 122 20.06 -8.85 -14.72
N GLY A 123 19.46 -8.50 -13.56
CA GLY A 123 20.24 -7.92 -12.44
C GLY A 123 20.56 -8.88 -11.30
N ILE A 124 19.58 -9.66 -10.86
CA ILE A 124 19.71 -10.42 -9.60
C ILE A 124 20.51 -11.72 -9.78
N PHE A 125 20.40 -12.36 -10.95
CA PHE A 125 21.19 -13.56 -11.25
C PHE A 125 22.64 -13.24 -11.70
N GLY A 126 22.91 -12.01 -12.14
CA GLY A 126 24.26 -11.54 -12.50
C GLY A 126 25.11 -11.10 -11.30
N GLY A 127 24.49 -10.56 -10.25
CA GLY A 127 25.19 -10.17 -9.01
C GLY A 127 25.69 -11.36 -8.19
N MET A 128 24.96 -12.48 -8.19
CA MET A 128 25.34 -13.69 -7.44
C MET A 128 26.38 -14.56 -8.18
N MET A 129 26.52 -14.46 -9.51
CA MET A 129 27.55 -15.17 -10.27
C MET A 129 28.88 -14.41 -10.39
N SER A 130 28.95 -13.13 -10.04
CA SER A 130 30.21 -12.35 -10.04
C SER A 130 31.00 -12.46 -8.72
N MET A 131 30.49 -13.23 -7.75
CA MET A 131 31.12 -13.46 -6.43
C MET A 131 31.50 -14.94 -6.21
N GLY A 132 31.63 -15.71 -7.30
CA GLY A 132 32.11 -17.11 -7.31
C GLY A 132 33.32 -17.28 -8.21
#